data_AF-A0A6I6UQE1-F1
#
_entry.id   AF-A0A6I6UQE1-F1
#
_cell.length_a   1.000
_cell.length_b   1.000
_cell.length_c   1.000
_cell.angle_alpha   90.00
_cell.angle_beta   90.00
_cell.angle_gamma   90.00
#
_symmetry.space_group_name_H-M   'P 1'
#
loop_
_entity.id
_entity.type
_entity.pdbx_description
1 polymer ?
#
loop_
_entity_poly.entity_id
_entity_poly.type
_entity_poly.pdbx_seq_one_letter_code
_entity_poly.pdbx_strand_id
1 'polypeptide(L)' 'MTIASFLIIAWILSWFKFDRLFIQACKELFKKEVTKATYYFTFFCIGTIGDITLFFNGTFYDVLMS' A
#
# COMPACT_ATOMS: atom_id res chain seq x y z
N MET A 1 -8.08 -10.40 -0.16
CA MET A 1 -6.93 -10.00 -1.01
C MET A 1 -6.73 -8.50 -0.81
N THR A 2 -6.08 -8.18 0.30
CA THR A 2 -5.90 -6.82 0.80
C THR A 2 -5.06 -5.99 -0.19
N ILE A 3 -4.03 -6.61 -0.79
CA ILE A 3 -3.21 -6.07 -1.87
C ILE A 3 -4.03 -5.49 -3.03
N ALA A 4 -4.97 -6.26 -3.58
CA ALA A 4 -5.77 -5.83 -4.72
C ALA A 4 -6.62 -4.59 -4.39
N SER A 5 -7.16 -4.55 -3.17
CA SER A 5 -7.98 -3.43 -2.69
C SER A 5 -7.17 -2.14 -2.61
N PHE A 6 -5.97 -2.19 -2.02
CA PHE A 6 -5.07 -1.04 -1.92
C PHE A 6 -4.55 -0.56 -3.27
N LEU A 7 -4.32 -1.45 -4.23
CA LEU A 7 -3.94 -1.08 -5.60
C LEU A 7 -5.08 -0.41 -6.37
N ILE A 8 -6.32 -0.88 -6.21
CA ILE A 8 -7.51 -0.25 -6.79
C ILE A 8 -7.70 1.16 -6.22
N ILE A 9 -7.54 1.31 -4.90
CA ILE A 9 -7.55 2.63 -4.23
C ILE A 9 -6.46 3.53 -4.83
N ALA A 10 -5.22 3.03 -4.93
CA ALA A 10 -4.11 3.79 -5.52
C ALA A 10 -4.42 4.25 -6.96
N TRP A 11 -5.06 3.39 -7.75
CA TRP A 11 -5.45 3.69 -9.13
C TRP A 11 -6.55 4.76 -9.19
N ILE A 12 -7.58 4.65 -8.35
CA ILE A 12 -8.66 5.66 -8.23
C ILE A 12 -8.07 7.00 -7.80
N LEU A 13 -7.18 7.02 -6.81
CA LEU A 13 -6.50 8.25 -6.37
C LEU A 13 -5.61 8.86 -7.47
N SER A 14 -5.06 8.05 -8.37
CA SER A 14 -4.31 8.57 -9.52
C SER A 14 -5.20 9.36 -10.49
N TRP A 15 -6.51 9.13 -10.54
CA TRP A 15 -7.43 9.96 -11.34
C TRP A 15 -7.49 11.40 -10.82
N PHE A 16 -7.35 11.59 -9.51
CA PHE A 16 -7.26 12.91 -8.87
C PHE A 16 -5.86 13.53 -8.94
N LYS A 17 -4.94 12.94 -9.72
CA LYS A 17 -3.51 13.31 -9.79
C LYS A 17 -2.79 13.22 -8.44
N PHE A 18 -3.30 12.40 -7.51
CA PHE A 18 -2.70 12.21 -6.20
C PHE A 18 -1.30 11.59 -6.30
N ASP A 19 -1.03 10.83 -7.37
CA ASP A 19 0.31 10.33 -7.69
C ASP A 19 1.35 11.45 -7.77
N ARG A 20 0.99 12.63 -8.31
CA ARG A 20 1.90 13.78 -8.39
C ARG A 20 2.15 14.42 -7.02
N LEU A 21 1.09 14.58 -6.22
CA LEU A 21 1.18 15.12 -4.86
C LEU A 21 2.04 14.21 -3.97
N PHE A 22 1.84 12.90 -4.07
CA PHE A 22 2.62 11.92 -3.33
C PHE A 22 4.09 11.91 -3.76
N ILE A 23 4.36 11.91 -5.07
CA ILE A 23 5.73 12.00 -5.61
C ILE A 23 6.43 13.28 -5.14
N GLN A 24 5.72 14.41 -5.15
CA GLN A 24 6.26 15.68 -4.69
C GLN A 24 6.58 15.66 -3.18
N ALA A 25 5.66 15.16 -2.36
CA ALA A 25 5.87 15.00 -0.92
C ALA A 25 7.05 14.07 -0.61
N CYS A 26 7.15 12.94 -1.31
CA CYS A 26 8.31 12.04 -1.19
C CYS A 26 9.60 12.68 -1.68
N LYS A 27 9.56 13.45 -2.76
CA LYS A 27 10.73 14.20 -3.26
C LYS A 27 11.20 15.22 -2.24
N GLU A 28 10.29 15.89 -1.55
CA GLU A 28 10.60 16.89 -0.54
C GLU A 28 11.15 16.25 0.75
N LEU A 29 10.56 15.13 1.16
CA LEU A 29 10.95 14.39 2.36
C LEU A 29 12.32 13.69 2.21
N PHE A 30 12.57 13.06 1.05
CA PHE A 30 13.78 12.26 0.82
C PHE A 30 14.84 12.97 -0.04
N LYS A 31 14.55 14.18 -0.53
CA LYS A 31 15.39 14.92 -1.51
C LYS A 31 15.80 14.08 -2.73
N LYS A 32 14.99 13.10 -3.11
CA LYS A 32 15.27 12.16 -4.19
C LYS A 32 14.13 12.11 -5.17
N GLU A 33 14.45 12.04 -6.46
CA GLU A 33 13.44 11.91 -7.49
C GLU A 33 12.86 10.50 -7.48
N VAL A 34 11.55 10.42 -7.23
CA VAL A 34 10.77 9.19 -7.24
C VAL A 34 9.80 9.21 -8.40
N THR A 35 9.51 8.03 -8.95
CA THR A 35 8.64 7.87 -10.11
C THR A 35 7.28 7.35 -9.68
N LYS A 36 6.32 7.29 -10.63
CA LYS A 36 5.01 6.67 -10.39
C LYS A 36 5.13 5.21 -9.93
N ALA A 37 6.22 4.53 -10.27
CA ALA A 37 6.46 3.18 -9.77
C ALA A 37 6.56 3.15 -8.23
N THR A 38 7.20 4.13 -7.61
CA THR A 38 7.30 4.24 -6.15
C THR A 38 5.92 4.42 -5.51
N TYR A 39 5.04 5.23 -6.12
CA TYR A 39 3.67 5.41 -5.64
C TYR A 39 2.90 4.08 -5.58
N TYR A 40 2.82 3.36 -6.70
CA TYR A 40 2.12 2.06 -6.71
C TYR A 40 2.82 1.00 -5.85
N PHE A 41 4.15 1.04 -5.77
CA PHE A 41 4.94 0.17 -4.90
C PHE A 41 4.64 0.39 -3.42
N THR A 42 4.45 1.63 -2.96
CA THR A 42 4.05 1.91 -1.57
C THR A 42 2.70 1.28 -1.24
N PHE A 43 1.70 1.43 -2.11
CA PHE A 43 0.38 0.81 -1.89
C PHE A 43 0.44 -0.72 -1.95
N PHE A 44 1.30 -1.28 -2.81
CA PHE A 44 1.57 -2.72 -2.83
C PHE A 44 2.19 -3.20 -1.52
N CYS A 45 3.18 -2.49 -0.97
CA CYS A 45 3.79 -2.81 0.32
C CYS A 45 2.76 -2.76 1.46
N ILE A 46 1.94 -1.70 1.52
CA ILE A 46 0.87 -1.57 2.53
C ILE A 46 -0.12 -2.73 2.42
N GLY A 47 -0.55 -3.05 1.20
CA GLY A 47 -1.44 -4.18 0.95
C GLY A 47 -0.84 -5.52 1.36
N THR A 48 0.45 -5.73 1.07
CA THR A 48 1.18 -6.95 1.42
C THR A 48 1.31 -7.09 2.93
N ILE A 49 1.65 -6.01 3.64
CA ILE A 49 1.69 -5.98 5.10
C ILE A 49 0.30 -6.29 5.66
N GLY A 50 -0.76 -5.71 5.09
CA GLY A 50 -2.14 -5.97 5.50
C GLY A 50 -2.54 -7.44 5.35
N ASP A 51 -2.22 -8.07 4.22
CA ASP A 51 -2.45 -9.51 4.01
C ASP A 51 -1.60 -10.37 4.97
N ILE A 52 -0.33 -10.00 5.24
CA ILE A 52 0.52 -10.70 6.22
C ILE A 52 -0.08 -10.58 7.63
N THR A 53 -0.49 -9.39 8.06
CA THR A 53 -1.09 -9.18 9.39
C THR A 53 -2.40 -9.95 9.53
N LEU A 54 -3.24 -9.96 8.49
CA LEU A 54 -4.46 -10.77 8.46
C LEU A 54 -4.17 -12.27 8.50
N PHE A 55 -3.12 -12.72 7.81
CA PHE A 55 -2.67 -14.11 7.84
C PHE A 55 -2.28 -14.53 9.26
N PHE A 56 -1.43 -13.74 9.94
CA PHE A 56 -1.06 -14.01 11.33
C PHE A 56 -2.28 -13.97 12.27
N ASN A 57 -3.13 -12.94 12.19
CA ASN A 57 -4.34 -12.87 13.02
C ASN A 57 -5.29 -14.04 12.77
N GLY A 58 -5.51 -14.42 11.50
CA GLY A 58 -6.32 -15.57 11.13
C GLY A 58 -5.79 -16.87 11.73
N THR A 59 -4.48 -17.10 11.66
CA THR A 59 -3.83 -18.25 12.31
C THR A 59 -3.98 -18.22 13.83
N PHE A 60 -3.93 -17.03 14.47
CA PHE A 60 -4.15 -16.92 15.92
C PHE A 60 -5.58 -17.26 16.35
N TYR A 61 -6.60 -16.91 15.56
CA TYR A 61 -7.99 -17.28 15.86
C TYR A 61 -8.25 -18.78 15.68
N ASP A 62 -7.66 -19.43 14.68
CA ASP A 62 -7.78 -20.87 14.46
C ASP A 62 -7.11 -21.69 15.58
N VAL A 63 -5.94 -21.25 16.06
CA VAL A 63 -5.19 -21.94 17.13
C VAL A 63 -5.83 -21.76 18.52
N LEU A 64 -6.57 -20.68 18.76
CA LEU A 64 -7.23 -20.44 20.07
C LEU A 64 -8.58 -21.16 20.20
N MET A 65 -9.23 -21.52 19.09
CA MET A 65 -10.52 -22.24 19.06
C MET A 65 -10.38 -23.76 18.84
N SER A 66 -9.16 -24.28 18.66
CA SER A 66 -8.84 -25.72 18.67
C SER A 66 -8.39 -26.20 20.04
#